data_AF-A0AAW4VHR1-F1
#
_entry.id   AF-A0AAW4VHR1-F1
#
_cell.length_a   1.000
_cell.length_b   1.000
_cell.length_c   1.000
_cell.angle_alpha   90.00
_cell.angle_beta   90.00
_cell.angle_gamma   90.00
#
_symmetry.space_group_name_H-M   'P 1'
#
loop_
_entity.id
_entity.type
_entity.pdbx_description
1 polymer ?
#
loop_
_entity_poly.entity_id
_entity_poly.type
_entity_poly.pdbx_seq_one_letter_code
_entity_poly.pdbx_strand_id
1 'polypeptide(L)'
;MSTNNKNLHLTDQDRIIIEKGIENSSTKAAIALTLVKDKSTIGKEIKAHRCSYNPSCANKDECSHNHVCSDCPDFKPFKYNRRDRSPGACNSCSKYTHCRYDKFKYSADLVHKEYRKELVDFRVGINMTYEELKSLANVIVPLIKAGQSPYQVLTNHPELNISKKNSL
;
A
#
# COMPACT_ATOMS: atom_id res chain seq x y z
N MET A 1 21.34 -1.61 -25.91
CA MET A 1 21.94 -0.86 -24.78
C MET A 1 21.14 -1.20 -23.53
N SER A 2 21.73 -1.94 -22.58
CA SER A 2 21.04 -2.31 -21.34
C SER A 2 21.03 -1.13 -20.37
N THR A 3 19.91 -0.42 -20.31
CA THR A 3 19.67 0.60 -19.27
C THR A 3 19.61 -0.10 -17.91
N ASN A 4 20.64 0.10 -17.09
CA ASN A 4 20.81 -0.59 -15.82
C ASN A 4 19.82 -0.04 -14.79
N ASN A 5 18.62 -0.63 -14.77
CA ASN A 5 17.41 -0.15 -14.10
C ASN A 5 17.36 -0.55 -12.61
N LYS A 6 18.53 -0.64 -11.95
CA LYS A 6 18.70 -1.30 -10.64
C LYS A 6 18.00 -0.60 -9.47
N ASN A 7 17.68 0.70 -9.60
CA ASN A 7 17.05 1.51 -8.56
C ASN A 7 15.84 2.32 -9.02
N LEU A 8 15.34 2.11 -10.25
CA LEU A 8 14.14 2.80 -10.70
C LEU A 8 12.88 2.07 -10.21
N HIS A 9 11.98 2.86 -9.61
CA HIS A 9 10.62 2.48 -9.30
C HIS A 9 9.94 1.86 -10.52
N LEU A 10 9.03 0.92 -10.27
CA LEU A 10 8.18 0.37 -11.32
C LEU A 10 7.34 1.49 -11.92
N THR A 11 7.42 1.60 -13.23
CA THR A 11 6.58 2.52 -14.00
C THR A 11 5.17 1.96 -14.13
N ASP A 12 4.26 2.78 -14.61
CA ASP A 12 2.86 2.38 -14.79
C ASP A 12 2.73 1.30 -15.86
N GLN A 13 3.55 1.40 -16.91
CA GLN A 13 3.67 0.37 -17.94
C GLN A 13 4.21 -0.94 -17.36
N ASP A 14 5.20 -0.88 -16.46
CA ASP A 14 5.70 -2.08 -15.80
C ASP A 14 4.59 -2.78 -15.00
N ARG A 15 3.76 -2.01 -14.28
CA ARG A 15 2.65 -2.56 -13.51
C ARG A 15 1.56 -3.17 -14.40
N ILE A 16 1.25 -2.55 -15.53
CA ILE A 16 0.31 -3.11 -16.53
C ILE A 16 0.85 -4.42 -17.09
N ILE A 17 2.16 -4.50 -17.37
CA ILE A 17 2.80 -5.73 -17.83
C ILE A 17 2.75 -6.82 -16.75
N ILE A 18 2.95 -6.46 -15.47
CA ILE A 18 2.78 -7.40 -14.36
C ILE A 18 1.35 -7.92 -14.32
N GLU A 19 0.33 -7.06 -14.37
CA GLU A 19 -1.08 -7.46 -14.35
C GLU A 19 -1.42 -8.43 -15.48
N LYS A 20 -1.10 -8.06 -16.73
CA LYS A 20 -1.29 -8.94 -17.91
C LYS A 20 -0.52 -10.25 -17.78
N GLY A 21 0.69 -10.21 -17.22
CA GLY A 21 1.48 -11.39 -16.94
C GLY A 21 0.77 -12.34 -15.97
N ILE A 22 0.15 -11.81 -14.91
CA ILE A 22 -0.62 -12.60 -13.94
C ILE A 22 -1.87 -13.18 -14.61
N GLU A 23 -2.60 -12.40 -15.40
CA GLU A 23 -3.79 -12.84 -16.15
C GLU A 23 -3.49 -13.98 -17.13
N ASN A 24 -2.32 -13.94 -17.76
CA ASN A 24 -1.83 -14.99 -18.66
C ASN A 24 -1.17 -16.17 -17.93
N SER A 25 -1.24 -16.24 -16.59
CA SER A 25 -0.60 -17.27 -15.76
C SER A 25 0.93 -17.36 -15.91
N SER A 26 1.59 -16.27 -16.31
CA SER A 26 3.04 -16.20 -16.42
C SER A 26 3.70 -16.31 -15.05
N THR A 27 4.87 -16.94 -15.00
CA THR A 27 5.65 -17.03 -13.76
C THR A 27 6.31 -15.69 -13.42
N LYS A 28 6.63 -15.46 -12.13
CA LYS A 28 7.41 -14.27 -11.71
C LYS A 28 8.72 -14.13 -12.50
N ALA A 29 9.35 -15.24 -12.87
CA ALA A 29 10.59 -15.24 -13.64
C ALA A 29 10.36 -14.76 -15.08
N ALA A 30 9.30 -15.24 -15.74
CA ALA A 30 8.96 -14.80 -17.09
C ALA A 30 8.61 -13.30 -17.13
N ILE A 31 7.80 -12.82 -16.18
CA ILE A 31 7.45 -11.39 -16.06
C ILE A 31 8.71 -10.55 -15.82
N ALA A 32 9.61 -11.03 -14.94
CA ALA A 32 10.87 -10.36 -14.64
C ALA A 32 11.80 -10.27 -15.86
N LEU A 33 11.85 -11.32 -16.69
CA LEU A 33 12.61 -11.30 -17.95
C LEU A 33 12.05 -10.27 -18.93
N THR A 34 10.71 -10.18 -19.07
CA THR A 34 10.07 -9.18 -19.94
C THR A 34 10.40 -7.74 -19.51
N LEU A 35 10.45 -7.48 -18.20
CA LEU A 35 10.71 -6.15 -17.65
C LEU A 35 12.19 -5.84 -17.46
N VAL A 36 13.08 -6.82 -17.69
CA VAL A 36 14.51 -6.72 -17.36
C VAL A 36 14.71 -6.28 -15.89
N LYS A 37 13.96 -6.92 -14.98
CA LYS A 37 13.99 -6.70 -13.52
C LYS A 37 14.29 -8.00 -12.79
N ASP A 38 14.58 -7.90 -11.49
CA ASP A 38 14.76 -9.09 -10.66
C ASP A 38 13.42 -9.76 -10.31
N LYS A 39 13.41 -11.09 -10.24
CA LYS A 39 12.22 -11.88 -9.88
C LYS A 39 11.68 -11.51 -8.49
N SER A 40 12.56 -11.16 -7.55
CA SER A 40 12.15 -10.73 -6.21
C SER A 40 11.46 -9.37 -6.24
N THR A 41 11.83 -8.46 -7.16
CA THR A 41 11.13 -7.18 -7.35
C THR A 41 9.68 -7.40 -7.74
N ILE A 42 9.43 -8.24 -8.75
CA ILE A 42 8.07 -8.62 -9.15
C ILE A 42 7.32 -9.30 -8.00
N GLY A 43 8.01 -10.18 -7.27
CA GLY A 43 7.41 -10.87 -6.13
C GLY A 43 7.04 -9.95 -4.97
N LYS A 44 7.84 -8.92 -4.69
CA LYS A 44 7.59 -7.92 -3.65
C LYS A 44 6.45 -6.98 -4.05
N GLU A 45 6.44 -6.50 -5.29
CA GLU A 45 5.37 -5.65 -5.83
C GLU A 45 4.00 -6.33 -5.69
N ILE A 46 3.88 -7.56 -6.21
CA ILE A 46 2.62 -8.31 -6.16
C ILE A 46 2.19 -8.56 -4.71
N LYS A 47 3.14 -8.88 -3.82
CA LYS A 47 2.81 -9.16 -2.42
C LYS A 47 2.35 -7.91 -1.66
N ALA A 48 2.99 -6.77 -1.93
CA ALA A 48 2.69 -5.50 -1.27
C ALA A 48 1.33 -4.93 -1.70
N HIS A 49 0.98 -5.05 -2.99
CA HIS A 49 -0.16 -4.35 -3.58
C HIS A 49 -1.29 -5.27 -4.08
N ARG A 50 -1.30 -6.55 -3.68
CA ARG A 50 -2.46 -7.41 -3.93
C ARG A 50 -3.54 -7.16 -2.89
N CYS A 51 -4.78 -7.02 -3.33
CA CYS A 51 -5.92 -6.90 -2.45
C CYS A 51 -6.46 -8.29 -2.10
N SER A 52 -6.76 -8.52 -0.81
CA SER A 52 -7.49 -9.70 -0.36
C SER A 52 -8.97 -9.54 -0.69
N TYR A 53 -9.56 -10.53 -1.37
CA TYR A 53 -10.98 -10.60 -1.69
C TYR A 53 -11.59 -11.78 -0.92
N ASN A 54 -12.33 -11.43 0.14
CA ASN A 54 -13.24 -12.28 0.90
C ASN A 54 -12.60 -13.56 1.48
N PRO A 55 -12.03 -13.51 2.70
CA PRO A 55 -11.48 -14.69 3.34
C PRO A 55 -12.64 -15.63 3.70
N SER A 56 -12.60 -16.86 3.19
CA SER A 56 -13.61 -17.85 3.54
C SER A 56 -13.43 -18.28 5.00
N CYS A 57 -14.49 -18.29 5.79
CA CYS A 57 -14.45 -18.82 7.15
C CYS A 57 -14.20 -20.33 7.09
N ALA A 58 -13.19 -20.81 7.83
CA ALA A 58 -12.88 -22.22 7.99
C ALA A 58 -14.02 -22.99 8.66
N ASN A 59 -14.81 -22.31 9.48
CA ASN A 59 -15.96 -22.87 10.17
C ASN A 59 -17.25 -22.82 9.35
N LYS A 60 -17.20 -22.58 8.04
CA LYS A 60 -18.40 -22.31 7.24
C LYS A 60 -19.47 -23.38 7.44
N ASP A 61 -19.11 -24.66 7.35
CA ASP A 61 -20.08 -25.76 7.37
C ASP A 61 -20.72 -26.01 8.76
N GLU A 62 -20.06 -25.58 9.85
CA GLU A 62 -20.54 -25.71 11.24
C GLU A 62 -20.91 -24.34 11.86
N CYS A 63 -20.99 -23.28 11.04
CA CYS A 63 -21.26 -21.93 11.52
C CYS A 63 -22.76 -21.77 11.84
N SER A 64 -23.07 -21.45 13.09
CA SER A 64 -24.40 -21.10 13.58
C SER A 64 -24.98 -19.81 12.96
N HIS A 65 -24.15 -19.00 12.29
CA HIS A 65 -24.53 -17.69 11.73
C HIS A 65 -24.83 -17.73 10.22
N ASN A 66 -25.49 -18.80 9.73
CA ASN A 66 -25.99 -18.91 8.35
C ASN A 66 -24.95 -18.66 7.24
N HIS A 67 -23.69 -19.03 7.47
CA HIS A 67 -22.57 -18.83 6.53
C HIS A 67 -22.26 -17.36 6.16
N VAL A 68 -22.84 -16.39 6.86
CA VAL A 68 -22.50 -14.97 6.68
C VAL A 68 -21.18 -14.72 7.39
N CYS A 69 -20.11 -14.57 6.62
CA CYS A 69 -18.74 -14.46 7.13
C CYS A 69 -18.24 -13.01 7.23
N SER A 70 -19.04 -12.05 6.76
CA SER A 70 -18.80 -10.61 6.97
C SER A 70 -19.19 -10.27 8.41
N ASP A 71 -18.24 -9.78 9.21
CA ASP A 71 -18.43 -9.38 10.61
C ASP A 71 -18.95 -10.49 11.56
N CYS A 72 -18.60 -11.75 11.27
CA CYS A 72 -18.97 -12.89 12.12
C CYS A 72 -18.09 -12.96 13.38
N PRO A 73 -18.67 -12.98 14.61
CA PRO A 73 -17.92 -13.12 15.85
C PRO A 73 -17.11 -14.42 15.94
N ASP A 74 -17.63 -15.49 15.33
CA ASP A 74 -17.01 -16.82 15.29
C ASP A 74 -16.15 -17.05 14.03
N PHE A 75 -15.75 -15.96 13.35
CA PHE A 75 -14.95 -16.04 12.15
C PHE A 75 -13.60 -16.73 12.43
N LYS A 76 -13.45 -17.96 11.91
CA LYS A 76 -12.18 -18.66 11.88
C LYS A 76 -11.55 -18.45 10.50
N PRO A 77 -10.46 -17.69 10.35
CA PRO A 77 -9.81 -17.56 9.05
C PRO A 77 -9.29 -18.91 8.57
N PHE A 78 -9.58 -19.27 7.32
CA PHE A 78 -9.00 -20.45 6.69
C PHE A 78 -7.51 -20.21 6.40
N LYS A 79 -6.65 -20.57 7.36
CA LYS A 79 -5.19 -20.48 7.20
C LYS A 79 -4.66 -21.77 6.55
N TYR A 80 -3.93 -21.65 5.44
CA TYR A 80 -3.19 -22.78 4.87
C TYR A 80 -1.76 -22.41 4.48
N ASN A 81 -0.83 -23.36 4.62
CA ASN A 81 0.60 -23.26 4.31
C ASN A 81 0.93 -23.23 2.80
N ARG A 82 -0.06 -23.00 1.93
CA ARG A 82 0.15 -23.11 0.48
C ARG A 82 0.84 -21.84 0.00
N ARG A 83 2.14 -21.95 -0.27
CA ARG A 83 2.99 -20.91 -0.88
C ARG A 83 2.19 -20.17 -1.95
N ASP A 84 1.99 -18.88 -1.70
CA ASP A 84 1.45 -17.88 -2.63
C ASP A 84 1.48 -18.39 -4.06
N ARG A 85 0.31 -18.81 -4.59
CA ARG A 85 0.18 -19.36 -5.95
C ARG A 85 0.99 -18.49 -6.88
N SER A 86 2.10 -18.99 -7.42
CA SER A 86 2.92 -18.22 -8.36
C SER A 86 2.01 -17.73 -9.49
N PRO A 87 1.96 -16.43 -9.79
CA PRO A 87 2.89 -15.37 -9.41
C PRO A 87 2.55 -14.53 -8.15
N GLY A 88 1.55 -14.89 -7.36
CA GLY A 88 1.22 -14.27 -6.06
C GLY A 88 -0.17 -13.64 -6.02
N ALA A 89 -0.92 -13.74 -7.10
CA ALA A 89 -2.31 -13.28 -7.24
C ALA A 89 -3.13 -14.30 -8.05
N CYS A 90 -4.46 -14.18 -7.98
CA CYS A 90 -5.43 -15.13 -8.51
C CYS A 90 -6.11 -14.64 -9.79
N ASN A 91 -5.58 -13.61 -10.47
CA ASN A 91 -6.23 -13.01 -11.64
C ASN A 91 -6.58 -14.04 -12.72
N SER A 92 -5.72 -15.05 -12.94
CA SER A 92 -5.93 -16.11 -13.93
C SER A 92 -6.56 -17.40 -13.40
N CYS A 93 -7.01 -17.43 -12.14
CA CYS A 93 -7.49 -18.68 -11.53
C CYS A 93 -8.80 -19.14 -12.17
N SER A 94 -8.76 -20.22 -12.96
CA SER A 94 -9.97 -20.82 -13.58
C SER A 94 -11.05 -21.23 -12.58
N LYS A 95 -10.65 -21.61 -11.36
CA LYS A 95 -11.56 -21.99 -10.27
C LYS A 95 -11.93 -20.81 -9.35
N TYR A 96 -11.71 -19.55 -9.75
CA TYR A 96 -11.80 -18.39 -8.85
C TYR A 96 -13.13 -18.31 -8.10
N THR A 97 -14.25 -18.58 -8.77
CA THR A 97 -15.61 -18.55 -8.21
C THR A 97 -15.77 -19.57 -7.07
N HIS A 98 -15.43 -20.84 -7.33
CA HIS A 98 -15.61 -21.95 -6.39
C HIS A 98 -14.42 -22.16 -5.44
N CYS A 99 -13.34 -21.40 -5.62
CA CYS A 99 -12.16 -21.46 -4.75
C CYS A 99 -12.54 -20.98 -3.34
N ARG A 100 -12.31 -21.84 -2.34
CA ARG A 100 -12.50 -21.53 -0.92
C ARG A 100 -11.24 -20.97 -0.25
N TYR A 101 -10.13 -20.89 -0.98
CA TYR A 101 -8.90 -20.28 -0.46
C TYR A 101 -8.96 -18.76 -0.52
N ASP A 102 -8.17 -18.11 0.34
CA ASP A 102 -7.92 -16.67 0.27
C ASP A 102 -7.58 -16.25 -1.16
N LYS A 103 -8.35 -15.29 -1.66
CA LYS A 103 -8.25 -14.81 -3.02
C LYS A 103 -7.51 -13.49 -2.98
N PHE A 104 -6.47 -13.39 -3.79
CA PHE A 104 -5.74 -12.15 -3.96
C PHE A 104 -5.92 -11.68 -5.40
N LYS A 105 -6.19 -10.40 -5.61
CA LYS A 105 -6.15 -9.78 -6.95
C LYS A 105 -5.13 -8.67 -6.96
N TYR A 106 -4.37 -8.60 -8.04
CA TYR A 106 -3.47 -7.49 -8.32
C TYR A 106 -4.11 -6.62 -9.41
N SER A 107 -4.11 -5.29 -9.26
CA SER A 107 -4.64 -4.37 -10.27
C SER A 107 -3.69 -3.21 -10.46
N ALA A 108 -3.13 -3.05 -11.67
CA ALA A 108 -2.13 -2.03 -11.93
C ALA A 108 -2.69 -0.62 -11.73
N ASP A 109 -3.96 -0.41 -12.09
CA ASP A 109 -4.67 0.86 -11.90
C ASP A 109 -4.78 1.25 -10.42
N LEU A 110 -5.17 0.30 -9.55
CA LEU A 110 -5.23 0.55 -8.11
C LEU A 110 -3.85 0.87 -7.53
N VAL A 111 -2.84 0.06 -7.87
CA VAL A 111 -1.45 0.28 -7.39
C VAL A 111 -0.93 1.65 -7.84
N HIS A 112 -1.17 2.03 -9.09
CA HIS A 112 -0.72 3.31 -9.60
C HIS A 112 -1.44 4.50 -8.93
N LYS A 113 -2.76 4.38 -8.69
CA LYS A 113 -3.53 5.38 -7.94
C LYS A 113 -3.01 5.55 -6.52
N GLU A 114 -2.70 4.45 -5.83
CA GLU A 114 -2.07 4.47 -4.50
C GLU A 114 -0.70 5.18 -4.54
N TYR A 115 0.18 4.77 -5.47
CA TYR A 115 1.49 5.40 -5.64
C TYR A 115 1.39 6.91 -5.91
N ARG A 116 0.45 7.33 -6.76
CA ARG A 116 0.21 8.75 -7.02
C ARG A 116 -0.33 9.47 -5.79
N LYS A 117 -1.23 8.84 -5.03
CA LYS A 117 -1.76 9.41 -3.80
C LYS A 117 -0.65 9.61 -2.78
N GLU A 118 0.19 8.60 -2.54
CA GLU A 118 1.35 8.74 -1.66
C GLU A 118 2.28 9.86 -2.12
N LEU A 119 2.64 9.91 -3.42
CA LEU A 119 3.47 10.99 -3.95
C LEU A 119 2.85 12.38 -3.75
N VAL A 120 1.53 12.49 -3.87
CA VAL A 120 0.78 13.73 -3.62
C VAL A 120 0.78 14.04 -2.13
N ASP A 121 0.50 13.08 -1.24
CA ASP A 121 0.50 13.27 0.21
C ASP A 121 1.88 13.69 0.72
N PHE A 122 2.97 13.16 0.14
CA PHE A 122 4.34 13.63 0.41
C PHE A 122 4.63 15.06 -0.08
N ARG A 123 3.86 15.57 -1.06
CA ARG A 123 4.09 16.88 -1.71
C ARG A 123 3.03 17.93 -1.33
N VAL A 124 1.89 17.52 -0.79
CA VAL A 124 0.77 18.35 -0.38
C VAL A 124 0.76 18.40 1.14
N GLY A 125 1.41 19.45 1.66
CA GLY A 125 1.16 19.92 3.01
C GLY A 125 2.05 19.33 4.09
N ILE A 126 1.80 19.86 5.30
CA ILE A 126 2.52 19.54 6.53
C ILE A 126 2.24 18.06 6.83
N ASN A 127 3.29 17.25 6.95
CA ASN A 127 3.21 15.83 7.32
C ASN A 127 2.81 15.68 8.80
N MET A 128 1.60 16.14 9.15
CA MET A 128 1.02 16.04 10.48
C MET A 128 -0.51 15.99 10.38
N THR A 129 -1.13 15.37 11.37
CA THR A 129 -2.59 15.27 11.50
C THR A 129 -3.22 16.62 11.86
N TYR A 130 -4.54 16.74 11.71
CA TYR A 130 -5.25 17.97 12.08
C TYR A 130 -5.12 18.31 13.57
N GLU A 131 -5.13 17.31 14.45
CA GLU A 131 -5.01 17.52 15.90
C GLU A 131 -3.61 18.02 16.28
N GLU A 132 -2.57 17.43 15.70
CA GLU A 132 -1.20 17.89 15.86
C GLU A 132 -1.05 19.33 15.35
N LEU A 133 -1.60 19.66 14.18
CA LEU A 133 -1.58 21.02 13.63
C LEU A 133 -2.30 22.01 14.55
N LYS A 134 -3.46 21.62 15.10
CA LYS A 134 -4.23 22.45 16.03
C LYS A 134 -3.48 22.68 17.34
N SER A 135 -2.84 21.65 17.88
CA SER A 135 -2.00 21.76 19.07
C SER A 135 -0.83 22.72 18.86
N LEU A 136 -0.18 22.65 17.70
CA LEU A 136 0.88 23.55 17.29
C LEU A 136 0.39 25.00 17.18
N ALA A 137 -0.77 25.20 16.54
CA ALA A 137 -1.38 26.52 16.35
C ALA A 137 -1.78 27.15 17.70
N ASN A 138 -2.27 26.36 18.65
CA ASN A 138 -2.63 26.84 19.99
C ASN A 138 -1.43 27.40 20.76
N VAL A 139 -0.22 26.89 20.51
CA VAL A 139 1.02 27.41 21.13
C VAL A 139 1.55 28.62 20.35
N ILE A 140 1.66 28.51 19.03
CA ILE A 140 2.35 29.51 18.20
C ILE A 140 1.52 30.79 18.01
N VAL A 141 0.21 30.67 17.77
CA VAL A 141 -0.64 31.82 17.42
C VAL A 141 -0.70 32.88 18.54
N PRO A 142 -0.88 32.52 19.83
CA PRO A 142 -0.86 33.51 20.91
C PRO A 142 0.48 34.26 21.01
N LEU A 143 1.61 33.56 20.84
CA LEU A 143 2.95 34.14 20.95
C LEU A 143 3.24 35.14 19.82
N ILE A 144 2.82 34.81 18.60
CA ILE A 144 2.92 35.74 17.46
C ILE A 144 2.02 36.96 17.70
N LYS A 145 0.79 36.77 18.19
CA LYS A 145 -0.11 37.88 18.53
C LYS A 145 0.42 38.75 19.68
N ALA A 146 1.21 38.18 20.59
CA ALA A 146 1.91 38.88 21.65
C ALA A 146 3.18 39.64 21.16
N GLY A 147 3.48 39.59 19.85
CA GLY A 147 4.58 40.32 19.24
C GLY A 147 5.90 39.55 19.15
N GLN A 148 5.93 38.26 19.50
CA GLN A 148 7.13 37.45 19.27
C GLN A 148 7.30 37.14 17.78
N SER A 149 8.52 37.29 17.28
CA SER A 149 8.86 36.84 15.93
C SER A 149 8.84 35.30 15.86
N PRO A 150 8.57 34.70 14.68
CA PRO A 150 8.62 33.24 14.51
C PRO A 150 9.97 32.62 14.95
N TYR A 151 11.06 33.37 14.81
CA TYR A 151 12.38 32.92 15.27
C TYR A 151 12.49 32.85 16.80
N GLN A 152 11.97 33.86 17.50
CA GLN A 152 11.93 33.86 18.97
C GLN A 152 11.04 32.74 19.50
N VAL A 153 9.91 32.48 18.85
CA VAL A 153 9.02 31.36 19.20
C VAL A 153 9.78 30.03 19.08
N LEU A 154 10.46 29.78 17.96
CA LEU A 154 11.25 28.55 17.77
C LEU A 154 12.43 28.42 18.75
N THR A 155 13.03 29.55 19.16
CA THR A 155 14.16 29.55 20.11
C THR A 155 13.69 29.28 21.54
N ASN A 156 12.53 29.84 21.93
CA ASN A 156 11.98 29.71 23.27
C ASN A 156 11.19 28.41 23.47
N HIS A 157 10.72 27.78 22.38
CA HIS A 157 9.95 26.55 22.39
C HIS A 157 10.63 25.42 21.59
N PRO A 158 11.79 24.91 22.05
CA PRO A 158 12.51 23.82 21.39
C PRO A 158 11.71 22.51 21.33
N GLU A 159 10.73 22.32 22.22
CA GLU A 159 9.83 21.17 22.27
C GLU A 159 8.93 21.04 21.04
N LEU A 160 8.72 22.13 20.29
CA LEU A 160 7.90 22.11 19.08
C LEU A 160 8.56 21.33 17.93
N ASN A 161 9.88 21.10 17.99
CA ASN A 161 10.66 20.29 17.04
C ASN A 161 10.39 20.65 15.55
N ILE A 162 10.24 21.95 15.25
CA ILE A 162 9.95 22.48 13.91
C ILE A 162 11.22 23.10 13.33
N SER A 163 11.51 22.82 12.07
CA SER A 163 12.61 23.46 11.35
C SER A 163 12.14 24.73 10.63
N LYS A 164 13.00 25.76 10.61
CA LYS A 164 12.77 26.95 9.78
C LYS A 164 12.83 26.54 8.30
N LYS A 165 11.81 26.91 7.52
CA LYS A 165 11.91 26.82 6.06
C LYS A 165 12.95 27.83 5.59
N ASN A 166 14.08 27.34 5.06
CA ASN A 166 15.04 28.18 4.36
C ASN A 166 14.37 28.65 3.05
N SER A 167 13.90 29.89 3.03
CA SER A 167 13.56 30.58 1.79
C SER A 167 14.86 30.93 1.08
N LEU A 168 15.19 30.15 0.05
CA LEU A 168 16.03 30.59 -1.07
C LEU A 168 15.18 31.48 -1.98
#